data_AF-A0A8G0PNQ2-F1
#
_entry.id   AF-A0A8G0PNQ2-F1
#
_cell.length_a   1.000
_cell.length_b   1.000
_cell.length_c   1.000
_cell.angle_alpha   90.00
_cell.angle_beta   90.00
_cell.angle_gamma   90.00
#
_symmetry.space_group_name_H-M   'P 1'
#
loop_
_entity.id
_entity.type
_entity.pdbx_description
1 polymer ?
#
loop_
_entity_poly.entity_id
_entity_poly.type
_entity_poly.pdbx_seq_one_letter_code
_entity_poly.pdbx_strand_id
1 'polypeptide(L)'
;MLVNYLRNQGDAGASWSMLGLAIRLAQTLGLHCTPDPNSISNPRKREEAIIRSSIWRSLIWQDTLASLCYDRPSGIVVLESIPSNTASPRFYSFFDSCHHLFVTANKIGHALNQAKFAGERLSHETVLDFRKLVNIIETRSVPHLQDPSKCQSKNDYIQHYIFRLFTDSVMVCLYRPAMTGDESQDDNITDYYLNRCRSTLQTYMELMNLNAPFQRLWFFVHITFSSALILGQAAYARNVHSDKTFLKRFFNSLSQNRAFVSVPVYENAWRLLHEFLTSNDNNMEE
;
A
#
# COMPACT_ATOMS: atom_id res chain seq x y z
N MET A 1 -16.74 4.23 7.43
CA MET A 1 -16.59 5.70 7.36
C MET A 1 -15.90 6.27 8.60
N LEU A 2 -16.35 5.97 9.83
CA LEU A 2 -15.78 6.54 11.06
C LEU A 2 -14.29 6.19 11.28
N VAL A 3 -13.88 4.94 11.03
CA VAL A 3 -12.47 4.52 11.09
C VAL A 3 -11.57 5.39 10.20
N ASN A 4 -12.01 5.66 8.95
CA ASN A 4 -11.26 6.49 7.99
C ASN A 4 -11.26 7.96 8.41
N TYR A 5 -12.37 8.46 8.95
CA TYR A 5 -12.45 9.81 9.47
C TYR A 5 -11.43 10.03 10.59
N LEU A 6 -11.38 9.14 11.58
CA LEU A 6 -10.43 9.25 12.69
C LEU A 6 -8.96 9.24 12.24
N ARG A 7 -8.60 8.41 11.25
CA ARG A 7 -7.23 8.42 10.67
C ARG A 7 -6.91 9.73 9.99
N ASN A 8 -7.87 10.28 9.24
CA ASN A 8 -7.68 11.55 8.56
C ASN A 8 -7.53 12.72 9.57
N GLN A 9 -8.07 12.59 10.79
CA GLN A 9 -7.85 13.54 11.89
C GLN A 9 -6.56 13.29 12.68
N GLY A 10 -5.77 12.26 12.31
CA GLY A 10 -4.53 11.92 13.00
C GLY A 10 -4.70 11.07 14.27
N ASP A 11 -5.92 10.65 14.62
CA ASP A 11 -6.17 9.78 15.77
C ASP A 11 -6.03 8.30 15.38
N ALA A 12 -4.77 7.90 15.19
CA ALA A 12 -4.40 6.53 14.87
C ALA A 12 -4.87 5.51 15.93
N GLY A 13 -4.79 5.90 17.21
CA GLY A 13 -5.11 5.03 18.34
C GLY A 13 -6.60 4.71 18.45
N ALA A 14 -7.46 5.74 18.39
CA ALA A 14 -8.90 5.53 18.38
C ALA A 14 -9.35 4.78 17.12
N SER A 15 -8.81 5.14 15.95
CA SER A 15 -9.14 4.44 14.70
C SER A 15 -8.81 2.94 14.76
N TRP A 16 -7.63 2.59 15.28
CA TRP A 16 -7.22 1.20 15.43
C TRP A 16 -8.10 0.43 16.41
N SER A 17 -8.40 1.03 17.56
CA SER A 17 -9.29 0.42 18.57
C SER A 17 -10.69 0.17 18.02
N MET A 18 -11.25 1.14 17.29
CA MET A 18 -12.55 0.99 16.62
C MET A 18 -12.54 -0.06 15.51
N LEU A 19 -11.46 -0.14 14.74
CA LEU A 19 -11.31 -1.19 13.74
C LEU A 19 -11.27 -2.58 14.40
N GLY A 20 -10.54 -2.73 15.50
CA GLY A 20 -10.53 -3.96 16.30
C GLY A 20 -11.93 -4.38 16.77
N LEU A 21 -12.72 -3.43 17.29
CA LEU A 21 -14.12 -3.69 17.68
C LEU A 21 -14.97 -4.12 16.46
N ALA A 22 -14.85 -3.42 15.33
CA ALA A 22 -15.59 -3.75 14.11
C ALA A 22 -15.26 -5.16 13.60
N ILE A 23 -14.00 -5.56 13.67
CA ILE A 23 -13.55 -6.93 13.32
C ILE A 23 -14.21 -7.94 14.24
N ARG A 24 -14.22 -7.73 15.56
CA ARG A 24 -14.86 -8.65 16.52
C ARG A 24 -16.37 -8.76 16.31
N LEU A 25 -17.05 -7.64 16.05
CA LEU A 25 -18.49 -7.66 15.73
C LEU A 25 -18.78 -8.44 14.43
N ALA A 26 -17.98 -8.22 13.39
CA ALA A 26 -18.11 -8.99 12.14
C ALA A 26 -17.86 -10.49 12.34
N GLN A 27 -16.92 -10.85 13.21
CA GLN A 27 -16.69 -12.24 13.59
C GLN A 27 -17.90 -12.84 14.33
N THR A 28 -18.46 -12.13 15.30
CA THR A 28 -19.68 -12.55 16.03
C THR A 28 -20.87 -12.76 15.08
N LEU A 29 -21.01 -11.92 14.06
CA LEU A 29 -22.04 -12.07 13.02
C LEU A 29 -21.73 -13.20 12.01
N GLY A 30 -20.56 -13.84 12.10
CA GLY A 30 -20.14 -14.91 11.19
C GLY A 30 -19.75 -14.43 9.80
N LEU A 31 -19.39 -13.15 9.61
CA LEU A 31 -19.08 -12.62 8.27
C LEU A 31 -17.86 -13.29 7.63
N HIS A 32 -16.89 -13.69 8.45
CA HIS A 32 -15.68 -14.41 8.06
C HIS A 32 -15.92 -15.85 7.55
N CYS A 33 -17.08 -16.44 7.84
CA CYS A 33 -17.47 -17.78 7.39
C CYS A 33 -18.42 -17.76 6.19
N THR A 34 -18.56 -16.61 5.53
CA THR A 34 -19.51 -16.47 4.41
C THR A 34 -19.08 -17.38 3.25
N PRO A 35 -19.95 -18.29 2.77
CA PRO A 35 -19.63 -19.15 1.63
C PRO A 35 -19.44 -18.32 0.35
N ASP A 36 -18.71 -18.85 -0.62
CA ASP A 36 -18.54 -18.21 -1.93
C ASP A 36 -19.94 -17.95 -2.53
N PRO A 37 -20.31 -16.68 -2.79
CA PRO A 37 -21.60 -16.36 -3.39
C PRO A 37 -21.90 -17.11 -4.68
N ASN A 38 -20.88 -17.47 -5.46
CA ASN A 38 -21.05 -18.23 -6.71
C ASN A 38 -21.52 -19.67 -6.48
N SER A 39 -21.25 -20.23 -5.30
CA SER A 39 -21.70 -21.58 -4.92
C SER A 39 -23.17 -21.64 -4.49
N ILE A 40 -23.83 -20.49 -4.31
CA ILE A 40 -25.19 -20.40 -3.75
C ILE A 40 -26.21 -20.28 -4.87
N SER A 41 -27.09 -21.27 -5.01
CA SER A 41 -28.16 -21.26 -6.02
C SER A 41 -29.32 -20.33 -5.67
N ASN A 42 -29.65 -20.19 -4.38
CA ASN A 42 -30.77 -19.35 -3.94
C ASN A 42 -30.43 -17.84 -4.08
N PRO A 43 -31.19 -17.04 -4.86
CA PRO A 43 -30.85 -15.65 -5.14
C PRO A 43 -30.75 -14.75 -3.91
N ARG A 44 -31.69 -14.89 -2.96
CA ARG A 44 -31.71 -14.07 -1.74
C ARG A 44 -30.52 -14.38 -0.83
N LYS A 45 -30.20 -15.67 -0.67
CA LYS A 45 -29.01 -16.09 0.10
C LYS A 45 -27.71 -15.69 -0.60
N ARG A 46 -27.69 -15.70 -1.94
CA ARG A 46 -26.56 -15.22 -2.75
C ARG A 46 -26.33 -13.72 -2.53
N GLU A 47 -27.37 -12.91 -2.60
CA GLU A 47 -27.29 -11.47 -2.36
C GLU A 47 -26.76 -11.17 -0.96
N GLU A 48 -27.29 -11.86 0.06
CA GLU A 48 -26.80 -11.75 1.43
C GLU A 48 -25.31 -12.10 1.52
N ALA A 49 -24.87 -13.20 0.89
CA ALA A 49 -23.47 -13.60 0.87
C ALA A 49 -22.56 -12.59 0.16
N ILE A 50 -23.02 -11.93 -0.90
CA ILE A 50 -22.27 -10.87 -1.58
C ILE A 50 -22.01 -9.71 -0.62
N ILE A 51 -23.05 -9.26 0.09
CA ILE A 51 -22.93 -8.15 1.05
C ILE A 51 -21.98 -8.52 2.20
N ARG A 52 -22.19 -9.70 2.80
CA ARG A 52 -21.36 -10.20 3.91
C ARG A 52 -19.90 -10.36 3.51
N SER A 53 -19.64 -10.93 2.33
CA SER A 53 -18.29 -11.07 1.77
C SER A 53 -17.66 -9.70 1.52
N SER A 54 -18.38 -8.75 0.92
CA SER A 54 -17.88 -7.40 0.68
C SER A 54 -17.47 -6.67 1.97
N ILE A 55 -18.26 -6.80 3.04
CA ILE A 55 -17.94 -6.23 4.36
C ILE A 55 -16.67 -6.88 4.92
N TRP A 56 -16.58 -8.21 4.91
CA TRP A 56 -15.41 -8.91 5.43
C TRP A 56 -14.13 -8.59 4.65
N ARG A 57 -14.19 -8.56 3.32
CA ARG A 57 -13.08 -8.14 2.44
C ARG A 57 -12.63 -6.73 2.74
N SER A 58 -13.58 -5.81 3.00
CA SER A 58 -13.28 -4.43 3.39
C SER A 58 -12.57 -4.35 4.73
N LEU A 59 -12.93 -5.20 5.70
CA LEU A 59 -12.25 -5.26 7.00
C LEU A 59 -10.83 -5.80 6.88
N ILE A 60 -10.61 -6.88 6.11
CA ILE A 60 -9.26 -7.40 5.81
C ILE A 60 -8.39 -6.30 5.23
N TRP A 61 -8.94 -5.57 4.25
CA TRP A 61 -8.23 -4.48 3.60
C TRP A 61 -7.85 -3.39 4.61
N GLN A 62 -8.80 -2.88 5.40
CA GLN A 62 -8.54 -1.83 6.40
C GLN A 62 -7.56 -2.25 7.51
N ASP A 63 -7.64 -3.49 7.98
CA ASP A 63 -6.75 -4.06 8.99
C ASP A 63 -5.33 -4.21 8.44
N THR A 64 -5.21 -4.72 7.22
CA THR A 64 -3.92 -4.89 6.56
C THR A 64 -3.26 -3.55 6.25
N LEU A 65 -4.00 -2.55 5.73
CA LEU A 65 -3.48 -1.19 5.52
C LEU A 65 -2.96 -0.57 6.82
N ALA A 66 -3.70 -0.72 7.93
CA ALA A 66 -3.28 -0.20 9.22
C ALA A 66 -1.96 -0.83 9.68
N SER A 67 -1.89 -2.15 9.54
CA SER A 67 -0.74 -2.96 9.92
C SER A 67 0.52 -2.57 9.16
N LEU A 68 0.40 -2.41 7.82
CA LEU A 68 1.50 -2.01 6.94
C LEU A 68 2.05 -0.62 7.29
N CYS A 69 1.18 0.35 7.54
CA CYS A 69 1.59 1.72 7.79
C CYS A 69 2.12 1.97 9.21
N TYR A 70 1.56 1.30 10.22
CA TYR A 70 1.93 1.53 11.62
C TYR A 70 2.91 0.49 12.18
N ASP A 71 3.43 -0.42 11.34
CA ASP A 71 4.28 -1.56 11.76
C ASP A 71 3.62 -2.38 12.90
N ARG A 72 2.31 -2.62 12.77
CA ARG A 72 1.53 -3.39 13.76
C ARG A 72 1.14 -4.75 13.20
N PRO A 73 0.99 -5.79 14.04
CA PRO A 73 0.38 -7.04 13.63
C PRO A 73 -1.08 -6.85 13.19
N SER A 74 -1.49 -7.59 12.16
CA SER A 74 -2.88 -7.61 11.69
C SER A 74 -3.77 -8.34 12.69
N GLY A 75 -4.94 -7.77 12.99
CA GLY A 75 -5.95 -8.41 13.84
C GLY A 75 -6.70 -9.56 13.16
N ILE A 76 -6.65 -9.63 11.84
CA ILE A 76 -7.21 -10.71 11.02
C ILE A 76 -6.08 -11.58 10.46
N VAL A 77 -6.22 -12.89 10.61
CA VAL A 77 -5.44 -13.90 9.89
C VAL A 77 -6.27 -14.41 8.73
N VAL A 78 -5.75 -14.28 7.51
CA VAL A 78 -6.44 -14.77 6.31
C VAL A 78 -5.92 -16.16 5.92
N LEU A 79 -6.81 -17.14 5.92
CA LEU A 79 -6.53 -18.52 5.50
C LEU A 79 -6.79 -18.77 4.01
N GLU A 80 -7.46 -17.83 3.32
CA GLU A 80 -7.79 -17.93 1.90
C GLU A 80 -6.53 -18.08 1.03
N SER A 81 -6.54 -19.03 0.09
CA SER A 81 -5.55 -19.13 -0.98
C SER A 81 -5.97 -18.27 -2.16
N ILE A 82 -5.03 -17.51 -2.73
CA ILE A 82 -5.28 -16.79 -3.98
C ILE A 82 -5.36 -17.82 -5.11
N PRO A 83 -6.42 -17.83 -5.92
CA PRO A 83 -6.54 -18.79 -7.00
C PRO A 83 -5.38 -18.65 -7.99
N SER A 84 -4.37 -19.53 -7.90
CA SER A 84 -3.22 -19.51 -8.79
C SER A 84 -3.51 -20.06 -10.19
N ASN A 85 -4.71 -20.62 -10.40
CA ASN A 85 -5.02 -21.33 -11.62
C ASN A 85 -5.26 -20.34 -12.78
N THR A 86 -4.25 -20.22 -13.64
CA THR A 86 -4.29 -19.43 -14.88
C THR A 86 -5.31 -19.96 -15.89
N ALA A 87 -5.86 -21.16 -15.66
CA ALA A 87 -6.88 -21.79 -16.50
C ALA A 87 -8.22 -21.04 -16.58
N SER A 88 -8.52 -20.15 -15.62
CA SER A 88 -9.69 -19.27 -15.76
C SER A 88 -9.37 -18.15 -16.76
N PRO A 89 -10.08 -18.03 -17.89
CA PRO A 89 -9.78 -17.03 -18.92
C PRO A 89 -10.13 -15.59 -18.49
N ARG A 90 -10.72 -15.41 -17.29
CA ARG A 90 -11.26 -14.14 -16.84
C ARG A 90 -10.24 -13.34 -16.03
N PHE A 91 -10.03 -12.08 -16.41
CA PHE A 91 -9.30 -11.10 -15.63
C PHE A 91 -9.99 -10.80 -14.29
N TYR A 92 -9.21 -10.47 -13.27
CA TYR A 92 -9.70 -9.98 -11.99
C TYR A 92 -10.23 -8.55 -12.13
N SER A 93 -11.43 -8.32 -11.60
CA SER A 93 -11.97 -6.96 -11.47
C SER A 93 -11.08 -6.11 -10.57
N PHE A 94 -11.25 -4.78 -10.56
CA PHE A 94 -10.54 -3.91 -9.62
C PHE A 94 -10.68 -4.36 -8.16
N PHE A 95 -11.90 -4.70 -7.72
CA PHE A 95 -12.16 -5.14 -6.35
C PHE A 95 -11.52 -6.49 -6.03
N ASP A 96 -11.50 -7.42 -7.00
CA ASP A 96 -10.85 -8.74 -6.83
C ASP A 96 -9.33 -8.62 -6.82
N SER A 97 -8.77 -7.77 -7.68
CA SER A 97 -7.34 -7.46 -7.72
C SER A 97 -6.87 -6.88 -6.39
N CYS A 98 -7.59 -5.87 -5.87
CA CYS A 98 -7.33 -5.29 -4.55
C CYS A 98 -7.47 -6.34 -3.44
N HIS A 99 -8.54 -7.14 -3.44
CA HIS A 99 -8.72 -8.17 -2.42
C HIS A 99 -7.57 -9.18 -2.39
N HIS A 100 -7.22 -9.77 -3.53
CA HIS A 100 -6.11 -10.71 -3.61
C HIS A 100 -4.78 -10.08 -3.18
N LEU A 101 -4.55 -8.81 -3.55
CA LEU A 101 -3.37 -8.07 -3.11
C LEU A 101 -3.33 -7.91 -1.59
N PHE A 102 -4.44 -7.53 -0.94
CA PHE A 102 -4.49 -7.35 0.51
C PHE A 102 -4.49 -8.67 1.29
N VAL A 103 -5.01 -9.76 0.72
CA VAL A 103 -4.79 -11.11 1.27
C VAL A 103 -3.30 -11.47 1.22
N THR A 104 -2.61 -11.17 0.12
CA THR A 104 -1.15 -11.37 0.01
C THR A 104 -0.41 -10.52 1.05
N ALA A 105 -0.73 -9.23 1.13
CA ALA A 105 -0.09 -8.31 2.06
C ALA A 105 -0.32 -8.70 3.52
N ASN A 106 -1.49 -9.23 3.87
CA ASN A 106 -1.77 -9.79 5.19
C ASN A 106 -0.81 -10.94 5.51
N LYS A 107 -0.62 -11.88 4.57
CA LYS A 107 0.31 -12.99 4.71
C LYS A 107 1.76 -12.54 4.82
N ILE A 108 2.17 -11.56 4.01
CA ILE A 108 3.50 -10.93 4.11
C ILE A 108 3.70 -10.36 5.51
N GLY A 109 2.73 -9.58 6.02
CA GLY A 109 2.79 -8.99 7.35
C GLY A 109 2.90 -10.04 8.46
N HIS A 110 2.15 -11.14 8.38
CA HIS A 110 2.26 -12.24 9.34
C HIS A 110 3.62 -12.95 9.28
N ALA A 111 4.12 -13.24 8.07
CA ALA A 111 5.43 -13.87 7.89
C ALA A 111 6.57 -12.98 8.42
N LEU A 112 6.53 -11.68 8.11
CA LEU A 112 7.49 -10.69 8.62
C LEU A 112 7.48 -10.61 10.15
N ASN A 113 6.28 -10.55 10.75
CA ASN A 113 6.16 -10.52 12.21
C ASN A 113 6.68 -11.80 12.85
N GLN A 114 6.36 -12.98 12.28
CA GLN A 114 6.86 -14.26 12.78
C GLN A 114 8.39 -14.33 12.75
N ALA A 115 9.01 -13.94 11.63
CA ALA A 115 10.47 -13.87 11.52
C ALA A 115 11.06 -12.91 12.57
N LYS A 116 10.49 -11.71 12.71
CA LYS A 116 10.89 -10.72 13.72
C LYS A 116 10.80 -11.28 15.15
N PHE A 117 9.73 -11.99 15.48
CA PHE A 117 9.56 -12.64 16.80
C PHE A 117 10.57 -13.77 17.04
N ALA A 118 10.93 -14.52 15.99
CA ALA A 118 11.96 -15.55 16.06
C ALA A 118 13.39 -14.98 16.11
N GLY A 119 13.58 -13.67 15.93
CA GLY A 119 14.90 -13.06 15.77
C GLY A 119 15.55 -13.39 14.43
N GLU A 120 14.75 -13.82 13.46
CA GLU A 120 15.17 -14.24 12.13
C GLU A 120 14.74 -13.24 11.05
N ARG A 121 15.27 -13.41 9.84
CA ARG A 121 14.80 -12.73 8.64
C ARG A 121 14.00 -13.70 7.78
N LEU A 122 13.11 -13.16 6.94
CA LEU A 122 12.50 -13.98 5.90
C LEU A 122 13.58 -14.51 4.96
N SER A 123 13.45 -15.79 4.61
CA SER A 123 14.33 -16.39 3.61
C SER A 123 14.16 -15.69 2.26
N HIS A 124 15.24 -15.66 1.47
CA HIS A 124 15.20 -15.10 0.12
C HIS A 124 14.16 -15.80 -0.77
N GLU A 125 14.01 -17.12 -0.63
CA GLU A 125 12.99 -17.91 -1.34
C GLU A 125 11.57 -17.43 -1.01
N THR A 126 11.26 -17.25 0.27
CA THR A 126 9.95 -16.75 0.72
C THR A 126 9.67 -15.33 0.18
N VAL A 127 10.68 -14.46 0.14
CA VAL A 127 10.56 -13.12 -0.44
C VAL A 127 10.25 -13.19 -1.94
N LEU A 128 10.95 -14.06 -2.68
CA LEU A 128 10.69 -14.27 -4.11
C LEU A 128 9.30 -14.86 -4.38
N ASP A 129 8.82 -15.77 -3.54
CA ASP A 129 7.48 -16.34 -3.66
C ASP A 129 6.40 -15.28 -3.48
N PHE A 130 6.52 -14.43 -2.45
CA PHE A 130 5.59 -13.31 -2.27
C PHE A 130 5.64 -12.32 -3.44
N ARG A 131 6.84 -12.00 -3.93
CA ARG A 131 7.01 -11.15 -5.12
C ARG A 131 6.28 -11.76 -6.33
N LYS A 132 6.46 -13.07 -6.56
CA LYS A 132 5.81 -13.80 -7.66
C LYS A 132 4.29 -13.76 -7.53
N LEU A 133 3.74 -13.93 -6.33
CA LEU A 133 2.30 -13.83 -6.09
C LEU A 133 1.77 -12.44 -6.41
N VAL A 134 2.45 -11.38 -5.99
CA VAL A 134 2.04 -9.99 -6.33
C VAL A 134 2.06 -9.77 -7.85
N ASN A 135 3.10 -10.24 -8.55
CA ASN A 135 3.18 -10.14 -10.01
C ASN A 135 2.06 -10.91 -10.72
N ILE A 136 1.68 -12.09 -10.20
CA ILE A 136 0.53 -12.85 -10.73
C ILE A 136 -0.75 -12.03 -10.59
N ILE A 137 -0.97 -11.35 -9.46
CA ILE A 137 -2.15 -10.52 -9.26
C ILE A 137 -2.17 -9.34 -10.25
N GLU A 138 -1.05 -8.65 -10.44
CA GLU A 138 -0.94 -7.57 -11.43
C GLU A 138 -1.27 -8.07 -12.85
N THR A 139 -0.64 -9.16 -13.30
CA THR A 139 -0.85 -9.71 -14.66
C THR A 139 -2.24 -10.30 -14.89
N ARG A 140 -2.94 -10.71 -13.82
CA ARG A 140 -4.31 -11.22 -13.88
C ARG A 140 -5.36 -10.12 -13.74
N SER A 141 -4.98 -8.92 -13.34
CA SER A 141 -5.89 -7.77 -13.22
C SER A 141 -6.42 -7.34 -14.59
N VAL A 142 -7.57 -6.67 -14.66
CA VAL A 142 -8.08 -6.12 -15.93
C VAL A 142 -7.06 -5.17 -16.61
N PRO A 143 -7.03 -5.08 -17.96
CA PRO A 143 -5.93 -4.44 -18.69
C PRO A 143 -5.61 -3.00 -18.28
N HIS A 144 -6.62 -2.18 -17.96
CA HIS A 144 -6.41 -0.80 -17.53
C HIS A 144 -5.68 -0.68 -16.18
N LEU A 145 -5.69 -1.72 -15.34
CA LEU A 145 -4.89 -1.76 -14.11
C LEU A 145 -3.44 -2.13 -14.35
N GLN A 146 -3.15 -2.82 -15.46
CA GLN A 146 -1.80 -3.26 -15.81
C GLN A 146 -1.00 -2.11 -16.44
N ASP A 147 -1.63 -1.41 -17.39
CA ASP A 147 -0.99 -0.39 -18.24
C ASP A 147 -1.91 0.83 -18.38
N PRO A 148 -1.44 2.04 -18.01
CA PRO A 148 -2.26 3.25 -18.13
C PRO A 148 -2.63 3.58 -19.58
N SER A 149 -1.89 3.08 -20.58
CA SER A 149 -2.24 3.24 -22.01
C SER A 149 -3.56 2.57 -22.40
N LYS A 150 -4.02 1.60 -21.59
CA LYS A 150 -5.28 0.89 -21.78
C LYS A 150 -6.47 1.56 -21.08
N CYS A 151 -6.25 2.64 -20.32
CA CYS A 151 -7.31 3.40 -19.68
C CYS A 151 -8.13 4.18 -20.71
N GLN A 152 -9.45 4.02 -20.68
CA GLN A 152 -10.38 4.68 -21.62
C GLN A 152 -11.23 5.74 -20.92
N SER A 153 -11.35 5.67 -19.60
CA SER A 153 -12.13 6.60 -18.79
C SER A 153 -11.32 7.21 -17.65
N LYS A 154 -11.77 8.35 -17.12
CA LYS A 154 -11.20 8.93 -15.90
C LYS A 154 -11.23 7.94 -14.72
N ASN A 155 -12.27 7.12 -14.62
CA ASN A 155 -12.38 6.11 -13.58
C ASN A 155 -11.33 5.01 -13.75
N ASP A 156 -11.00 4.63 -14.99
CA ASP A 156 -9.94 3.64 -15.26
C ASP A 156 -8.59 4.17 -14.77
N TYR A 157 -8.25 5.42 -15.08
CA TYR A 157 -7.02 6.06 -14.59
C TYR A 157 -6.98 6.13 -13.06
N ILE A 158 -8.09 6.47 -12.41
CA ILE A 158 -8.17 6.50 -10.94
C ILE A 158 -7.93 5.10 -10.36
N GLN A 159 -8.60 4.07 -10.90
CA GLN A 159 -8.41 2.69 -10.45
C GLN A 159 -7.00 2.18 -10.70
N HIS A 160 -6.40 2.52 -11.86
CA HIS A 160 -5.02 2.20 -12.19
C HIS A 160 -4.06 2.76 -11.13
N TYR A 161 -4.12 4.06 -10.88
CA TYR A 161 -3.20 4.71 -9.95
C TYR A 161 -3.43 4.28 -8.50
N ILE A 162 -4.67 4.05 -8.09
CA ILE A 162 -4.98 3.49 -6.76
C ILE A 162 -4.38 2.08 -6.62
N PHE A 163 -4.59 1.21 -7.62
CA PHE A 163 -4.05 -0.15 -7.58
C PHE A 163 -2.52 -0.17 -7.61
N ARG A 164 -1.90 0.67 -8.46
CA ARG A 164 -0.44 0.86 -8.52
C ARG A 164 0.13 1.28 -7.17
N LEU A 165 -0.48 2.25 -6.48
CA LEU A 165 -0.07 2.67 -5.13
C LEU A 165 -0.14 1.51 -4.12
N PHE A 166 -1.20 0.70 -4.16
CA PHE A 166 -1.26 -0.48 -3.29
C PHE A 166 -0.16 -1.47 -3.59
N THR A 167 0.03 -1.83 -4.86
CA THR A 167 1.06 -2.82 -5.23
C THR A 167 2.47 -2.30 -4.92
N ASP A 168 2.75 -1.02 -5.14
CA ASP A 168 4.02 -0.40 -4.77
C ASP A 168 4.23 -0.47 -3.25
N SER A 169 3.22 -0.12 -2.46
CA SER A 169 3.29 -0.15 -0.99
C SER A 169 3.53 -1.55 -0.42
N VAL A 170 2.90 -2.57 -1.00
CA VAL A 170 3.09 -3.98 -0.58
C VAL A 170 4.51 -4.45 -0.90
N MET A 171 5.03 -4.10 -2.08
CA MET A 171 6.42 -4.42 -2.44
C MET A 171 7.42 -3.69 -1.53
N VAL A 172 7.21 -2.39 -1.27
CA VAL A 172 8.05 -1.64 -0.32
C VAL A 172 8.03 -2.31 1.06
N CYS A 173 6.86 -2.71 1.57
CA CYS A 173 6.79 -3.44 2.84
C CYS A 173 7.57 -4.76 2.82
N LEU A 174 7.44 -5.56 1.75
CA LEU A 174 8.12 -6.85 1.61
C LEU A 174 9.65 -6.74 1.68
N TYR A 175 10.22 -5.72 1.02
CA TYR A 175 11.68 -5.55 0.95
C TYR A 175 12.27 -4.66 2.05
N ARG A 176 11.44 -3.94 2.82
CA ARG A 176 11.90 -3.03 3.89
C ARG A 176 12.91 -3.67 4.86
N PRO A 177 12.73 -4.91 5.37
CA PRO A 177 13.68 -5.50 6.32
C PRO A 177 15.09 -5.71 5.74
N ALA A 178 15.18 -6.01 4.44
CA ALA A 178 16.47 -6.15 3.76
C ALA A 178 17.21 -4.81 3.66
N MET A 179 16.48 -3.69 3.64
CA MET A 179 17.04 -2.34 3.55
C MET A 179 17.53 -1.80 4.90
N THR A 180 17.00 -2.31 6.02
CA THR A 180 17.35 -1.86 7.38
C THR A 180 18.43 -2.71 8.04
N GLY A 181 18.92 -3.77 7.38
CA GLY A 181 19.94 -4.67 7.93
C GLY A 181 21.38 -4.25 7.65
N ASP A 182 22.30 -4.65 8.53
CA ASP A 182 23.76 -4.37 8.49
C ASP A 182 24.57 -5.19 7.46
N GLU A 183 23.94 -6.05 6.67
CA GLU A 183 24.64 -6.89 5.69
C GLU A 183 24.87 -6.14 4.37
N SER A 184 25.85 -6.61 3.60
CA SER A 184 26.17 -6.11 2.26
C SER A 184 24.89 -6.00 1.42
N GLN A 185 24.38 -4.78 1.25
CA GLN A 185 23.17 -4.51 0.49
C GLN A 185 23.38 -4.97 -0.95
N ASP A 186 22.56 -5.91 -1.42
CA ASP A 186 22.50 -6.22 -2.85
C ASP A 186 21.97 -4.97 -3.57
N ASP A 187 22.83 -4.39 -4.42
CA ASP A 187 22.51 -3.19 -5.18
C ASP A 187 21.24 -3.40 -6.03
N ASN A 188 21.00 -4.60 -6.54
CA ASN A 188 19.80 -4.89 -7.33
C ASN A 188 18.52 -4.81 -6.49
N ILE A 189 18.56 -5.31 -5.23
CA ILE A 189 17.42 -5.23 -4.31
C ILE A 189 17.18 -3.78 -3.91
N THR A 190 18.26 -3.03 -3.64
CA THR A 190 18.16 -1.62 -3.29
C THR A 190 17.56 -0.80 -4.42
N ASP A 191 18.06 -0.98 -5.64
CA ASP A 191 17.53 -0.25 -6.80
C ASP A 191 16.08 -0.62 -7.09
N TYR A 192 15.71 -1.89 -6.93
CA TYR A 192 14.32 -2.31 -7.03
C TYR A 192 13.44 -1.60 -6.00
N TYR A 193 13.85 -1.59 -4.72
CA TYR A 193 13.13 -0.94 -3.63
C TYR A 193 12.98 0.58 -3.85
N LEU A 194 14.06 1.27 -4.21
CA LEU A 194 14.03 2.70 -4.51
C LEU A 194 13.19 3.00 -5.74
N ASN A 195 13.19 2.14 -6.76
CA ASN A 195 12.33 2.30 -7.92
C ASN A 195 10.83 2.19 -7.55
N ARG A 196 10.45 1.31 -6.63
CA ARG A 196 9.06 1.26 -6.10
C ARG A 196 8.71 2.53 -5.31
N CYS A 197 9.67 3.11 -4.58
CA CYS A 197 9.48 4.41 -3.94
C CYS A 197 9.25 5.53 -4.97
N ARG A 198 10.08 5.60 -6.03
CA ARG A 198 9.88 6.56 -7.13
C ARG A 198 8.51 6.40 -7.80
N SER A 199 8.12 5.16 -8.11
CA SER A 199 6.82 4.81 -8.69
C SER A 199 5.66 5.28 -7.82
N THR A 200 5.77 5.12 -6.49
CA THR A 200 4.77 5.63 -5.53
C THR A 200 4.60 7.15 -5.66
N LEU A 201 5.70 7.91 -5.65
CA LEU A 201 5.66 9.37 -5.72
C LEU A 201 5.09 9.85 -7.06
N GLN A 202 5.54 9.25 -8.16
CA GLN A 202 5.03 9.57 -9.49
C GLN A 202 3.53 9.30 -9.58
N THR A 203 3.09 8.12 -9.16
CA THR A 203 1.68 7.71 -9.18
C THR A 203 0.81 8.64 -8.35
N TYR A 204 1.30 9.08 -7.17
CA TYR A 204 0.56 10.02 -6.34
C TYR A 204 0.44 11.41 -6.99
N MET A 205 1.49 11.91 -7.67
CA MET A 205 1.40 13.15 -8.45
C MET A 205 0.36 13.05 -9.58
N GLU A 206 0.30 11.92 -10.29
CA GLU A 206 -0.73 11.71 -11.31
C GLU A 206 -2.15 11.68 -10.70
N LEU A 207 -2.31 11.05 -9.54
CA LEU A 207 -3.59 11.04 -8.84
C LEU A 207 -4.01 12.45 -8.39
N MET A 208 -3.06 13.29 -7.98
CA MET A 208 -3.30 14.71 -7.68
C MET A 208 -3.76 15.48 -8.91
N ASN A 209 -3.13 15.26 -10.07
CA ASN A 209 -3.49 15.92 -11.33
C ASN A 209 -4.92 15.61 -11.78
N LEU A 210 -5.41 14.40 -11.48
CA LEU A 210 -6.80 14.02 -11.78
C LEU A 210 -7.84 14.68 -10.87
N ASN A 211 -7.41 15.44 -9.86
CA ASN A 211 -8.26 16.01 -8.80
C ASN A 211 -9.17 14.94 -8.18
N ALA A 212 -8.64 13.75 -7.95
CA ALA A 212 -9.41 12.66 -7.36
C ALA A 212 -9.66 12.94 -5.86
N PRO A 213 -10.90 12.76 -5.34
CA PRO A 213 -11.19 12.97 -3.92
C PRO A 213 -10.36 12.07 -3.01
N PHE A 214 -9.91 10.93 -3.54
CA PHE A 214 -9.11 9.94 -2.85
C PHE A 214 -7.69 10.38 -2.53
N GLN A 215 -7.14 11.39 -3.22
CA GLN A 215 -5.79 11.90 -2.93
C GLN A 215 -5.64 12.27 -1.45
N ARG A 216 -6.75 12.65 -0.80
CA ARG A 216 -6.79 13.08 0.60
C ARG A 216 -6.84 11.96 1.64
N LEU A 217 -6.92 10.71 1.19
CA LEU A 217 -6.97 9.59 2.12
C LEU A 217 -5.64 9.43 2.84
N TRP A 218 -5.69 9.37 4.17
CA TRP A 218 -4.55 9.24 5.05
C TRP A 218 -3.51 8.20 4.57
N PHE A 219 -3.96 7.06 4.05
CA PHE A 219 -3.07 5.99 3.61
C PHE A 219 -2.15 6.40 2.46
N PHE A 220 -2.67 7.09 1.44
CA PHE A 220 -1.86 7.51 0.29
C PHE A 220 -0.84 8.55 0.71
N VAL A 221 -1.24 9.48 1.58
CA VAL A 221 -0.35 10.48 2.17
C VAL A 221 0.77 9.79 2.93
N HIS A 222 0.41 8.87 3.83
CA HIS A 222 1.35 8.15 4.68
C HIS A 222 2.43 7.44 3.87
N ILE A 223 2.03 6.64 2.88
CA ILE A 223 2.99 5.88 2.07
C ILE A 223 3.82 6.80 1.18
N THR A 224 3.19 7.82 0.60
CA THR A 224 3.92 8.75 -0.27
C THR A 224 4.99 9.50 0.52
N PHE A 225 4.68 9.99 1.73
CA PHE A 225 5.68 10.60 2.60
C PHE A 225 6.75 9.60 3.05
N SER A 226 6.37 8.39 3.43
CA SER A 226 7.33 7.35 3.79
C SER A 226 8.31 7.07 2.63
N SER A 227 7.80 6.88 1.42
CA SER A 227 8.61 6.66 0.21
C SER A 227 9.47 7.88 -0.13
N ALA A 228 8.98 9.10 0.07
CA ALA A 228 9.75 10.33 -0.17
C ALA A 228 10.92 10.46 0.80
N LEU A 229 10.71 10.17 2.08
CA LEU A 229 11.78 10.21 3.10
C LEU A 229 12.84 9.14 2.83
N ILE A 230 12.41 7.92 2.50
CA ILE A 230 13.32 6.83 2.11
C ILE A 230 14.18 7.23 0.90
N LEU A 231 13.53 7.73 -0.16
CA LEU A 231 14.22 8.15 -1.37
C LEU A 231 15.14 9.36 -1.10
N GLY A 232 14.70 10.30 -0.26
CA GLY A 232 15.48 11.47 0.14
C GLY A 232 16.75 11.10 0.90
N GLN A 233 16.63 10.19 1.87
CA GLN A 233 17.79 9.67 2.60
C GLN A 233 18.76 8.93 1.66
N ALA A 234 18.26 8.09 0.76
CA ALA A 234 19.10 7.38 -0.20
C ALA A 234 19.79 8.34 -1.19
N ALA A 235 19.06 9.33 -1.71
CA ALA A 235 19.59 10.34 -2.61
C ALA A 235 20.65 11.24 -1.93
N TYR A 236 20.48 11.52 -0.63
CA TYR A 236 21.46 12.21 0.19
C TYR A 236 22.73 11.37 0.35
N ALA A 237 22.60 10.13 0.84
CA ALA A 237 23.73 9.23 1.11
C ALA A 237 24.53 8.84 -0.14
N ARG A 238 23.84 8.61 -1.28
CA ARG A 238 24.46 8.18 -2.55
C ARG A 238 24.74 9.34 -3.52
N ASN A 239 24.42 10.57 -3.13
CA ASN A 239 24.53 11.79 -3.93
C ASN A 239 23.88 11.69 -5.35
N VAL A 240 22.70 11.08 -5.45
CA VAL A 240 21.98 10.89 -6.72
C VAL A 240 21.21 12.16 -7.09
N HIS A 241 21.75 12.95 -8.02
CA HIS A 241 21.17 14.25 -8.39
C HIS A 241 19.77 14.15 -9.04
N SER A 242 19.54 13.13 -9.87
CA SER A 242 18.23 12.92 -10.51
C SER A 242 17.10 12.72 -9.50
N ASP A 243 17.36 11.97 -8.43
CA ASP A 243 16.40 11.74 -7.34
C ASP A 243 16.14 13.01 -6.52
N LYS A 244 17.17 13.83 -6.27
CA LYS A 244 17.01 15.13 -5.62
C LYS A 244 16.10 16.05 -6.43
N THR A 245 16.33 16.15 -7.74
CA THR A 245 15.49 16.96 -8.65
C THR A 245 14.06 16.44 -8.70
N PHE A 246 13.88 15.12 -8.75
CA PHE A 246 12.57 14.49 -8.70
C PHE A 246 11.82 14.80 -7.39
N LEU A 247 12.50 14.71 -6.25
CA LEU A 247 11.93 15.04 -4.94
C LEU A 247 11.59 16.52 -4.81
N LYS A 248 12.41 17.45 -5.35
CA LYS A 248 12.09 18.89 -5.42
C LYS A 248 10.79 19.12 -6.21
N ARG A 249 10.62 18.45 -7.37
CA ARG A 249 9.36 18.50 -8.14
C ARG A 249 8.18 17.98 -7.34
N PHE A 250 8.34 16.81 -6.71
CA PHE A 250 7.30 16.21 -5.87
C PHE A 250 6.87 17.14 -4.72
N PHE A 251 7.83 17.72 -4.01
CA PHE A 251 7.60 18.66 -2.93
C PHE A 251 6.82 19.89 -3.41
N ASN A 252 7.17 20.44 -4.57
CA ASN A 252 6.46 21.57 -5.16
C ASN A 252 5.01 21.22 -5.58
N SER A 253 4.78 20.04 -6.16
CA SER A 253 3.42 19.59 -6.48
C SER A 253 2.56 19.43 -5.23
N LEU A 254 3.15 18.97 -4.13
CA LEU A 254 2.44 18.77 -2.87
C LEU A 254 2.18 20.11 -2.13
N SER A 255 3.08 21.09 -2.23
CA SER A 255 2.91 22.42 -1.59
C SER A 255 1.73 23.21 -2.16
N GLN A 256 1.41 23.00 -3.43
CA GLN A 256 0.25 23.55 -4.10
C GLN A 256 -1.06 22.92 -3.61
N ASN A 257 -1.01 21.73 -3.01
CA ASN A 257 -2.15 20.94 -2.55
C ASN A 257 -2.11 20.78 -1.02
N ARG A 258 -2.28 21.91 -0.29
CA ARG A 258 -2.14 22.02 1.18
C ARG A 258 -3.13 21.22 2.03
N ALA A 259 -3.88 20.27 1.47
CA ALA A 259 -4.90 19.51 2.18
C ALA A 259 -4.35 18.66 3.36
N PHE A 260 -3.03 18.48 3.46
CA PHE A 260 -2.37 17.61 4.43
C PHE A 260 -1.60 18.34 5.53
N VAL A 261 -1.30 19.63 5.30
CA VAL A 261 -0.39 20.42 6.14
C VAL A 261 -0.99 20.69 7.53
N SER A 262 -2.30 20.53 7.70
CA SER A 262 -2.97 20.71 8.99
C SER A 262 -2.91 19.50 9.93
N VAL A 263 -2.26 18.39 9.54
CA VAL A 263 -2.11 17.20 10.39
C VAL A 263 -0.67 17.14 10.94
N PRO A 264 -0.46 17.27 12.26
CA PRO A 264 0.88 17.43 12.87
C PRO A 264 1.91 16.36 12.49
N VAL A 265 1.47 15.11 12.28
CA VAL A 265 2.37 14.00 11.89
C VAL A 265 3.02 14.24 10.53
N TYR A 266 2.30 14.87 9.59
CA TYR A 266 2.82 15.16 8.26
C TYR A 266 3.63 16.45 8.20
N GLU A 267 3.45 17.36 9.16
CA GLU A 267 4.27 18.58 9.28
C GLU A 267 5.75 18.24 9.57
N ASN A 268 5.99 17.28 10.47
CA ASN A 268 7.35 16.81 10.75
C ASN A 268 7.99 16.10 9.54
N ALA A 269 7.25 15.22 8.86
CA ALA A 269 7.72 14.54 7.66
C ALA A 269 8.03 15.53 6.53
N TRP A 270 7.20 16.57 6.39
CA TRP A 270 7.41 17.66 5.46
C TRP A 270 8.69 18.44 5.75
N ARG A 271 8.93 18.79 7.03
CA ARG A 271 10.16 19.50 7.45
C ARG A 271 11.41 18.67 7.18
N LEU A 272 11.42 17.38 7.56
CA LEU A 272 12.56 16.48 7.30
C LEU A 272 12.84 16.33 5.80
N LEU A 273 11.79 16.19 4.99
CA LEU A 273 11.94 16.14 3.53
C LEU A 273 12.56 17.42 2.98
N HIS A 274 12.14 18.58 3.50
CA HIS A 274 12.73 19.86 3.12
C HIS A 274 14.20 19.97 3.52
N GLU A 275 14.59 19.52 4.72
CA GLU A 275 15.98 19.48 5.17
C GLU A 275 16.86 18.63 4.23
N PHE A 276 16.40 17.46 3.79
CA PHE A 276 17.16 16.65 2.82
C PHE A 276 17.38 17.37 1.48
N LEU A 277 16.46 18.26 1.10
CA LEU A 277 16.51 18.98 -0.17
C LEU A 277 17.38 20.24 -0.12
N THR A 278 17.52 20.88 1.04
CA THR A 278 18.24 22.15 1.22
C THR A 278 19.66 21.98 1.77
N SER A 279 19.95 20.91 2.53
CA SER A 279 21.25 20.72 3.20
C SER A 279 22.46 20.63 2.27
N ASN A 280 22.28 20.58 0.95
CA ASN A 280 23.36 20.55 -0.03
C ASN A 280 23.48 21.82 -0.89
N ASP A 281 22.51 22.75 -0.86
CA ASP A 281 22.66 24.01 -1.58
C ASP A 281 23.80 24.85 -0.94
N ASN A 282 24.11 24.62 0.35
CA ASN A 282 25.25 25.22 1.05
C ASN A 282 26.61 24.53 0.80
N ASN A 283 26.65 23.31 0.24
CA ASN A 283 27.89 22.56 -0.01
C ASN A 283 28.35 22.65 -1.49
N MET A 284 27.67 23.47 -2.32
CA MET A 284 28.08 23.76 -3.70
C MET A 284 28.57 25.20 -3.88
N GLU A 285 28.67 25.99 -2.79
CA GLU A 285 29.21 27.36 -2.78
C GLU A 285 30.59 27.47 -2.09
N GLU A 286 31.22 26.34 -1.71
CA GLU A 286 32.64 26.25 -1.31
C GLU A 286 33.43 25.42 -2.34
#